data_AF-A0A960ZI67-F1
#
_entry.id   AF-A0A960ZI67-F1
#
_cell.length_a   1.000
_cell.length_b   1.000
_cell.length_c   1.000
_cell.angle_alpha   90.00
_cell.angle_beta   90.00
_cell.angle_gamma   90.00
#
_symmetry.space_group_name_H-M   'P 1'
#
loop_
_entity.id
_entity.type
_entity.pdbx_description
1 polymer ?
#
loop_
_entity_poly.entity_id
_entity_poly.type
_entity_poly.pdbx_seq_one_letter_code
_entity_poly.pdbx_strand_id
1 'polypeptide(L)'
;MILFFESNEKAIYAVECSQSVPETDLTKISWLLGEATLLKIDVLEKTLIGPRSSMVSPWSTNAVEILQNMGIDYISRIEMF
;
A
#
# COMPACT_ATOMS: atom_id res chain seq x y z
N MET A 1 6.87 -0.86 -9.09
CA MET A 1 5.45 -1.10 -9.48
C MET A 1 4.56 -0.54 -8.39
N ILE A 2 3.32 -0.14 -8.71
CA ILE A 2 2.35 0.30 -7.72
C ILE A 2 1.24 -0.76 -7.65
N LEU A 3 0.96 -1.24 -6.45
CA LEU A 3 -0.16 -2.12 -6.15
C LEU A 3 -1.26 -1.31 -5.47
N PHE A 4 -2.51 -1.57 -5.83
CA PHE A 4 -3.66 -0.92 -5.22
C PHE A 4 -4.41 -1.89 -4.32
N PHE A 5 -4.71 -1.47 -3.10
CA PHE A 5 -5.56 -2.22 -2.16
C PHE A 5 -6.79 -1.39 -1.82
N GLU A 6 -7.95 -2.03 -1.69
CA GLU A 6 -9.19 -1.40 -1.23
C GLU A 6 -9.59 -1.97 0.14
N SER A 7 -9.82 -1.09 1.11
CA SER A 7 -10.34 -1.48 2.43
C SER A 7 -11.85 -1.74 2.38
N ASN A 8 -12.39 -2.39 3.41
CA ASN A 8 -13.84 -2.55 3.58
C ASN A 8 -14.59 -1.20 3.66
N GLU A 9 -13.90 -0.15 4.12
CA GLU A 9 -14.41 1.23 4.20
C GLU A 9 -14.21 2.03 2.90
N LYS A 10 -13.80 1.37 1.81
CA LYS A 10 -13.56 1.98 0.48
C LYS A 10 -12.40 2.97 0.42
N ALA A 11 -11.53 2.97 1.43
CA ALA A 11 -10.24 3.65 1.35
C ALA A 11 -9.33 2.91 0.38
N ILE A 12 -8.52 3.67 -0.37
CA ILE A 12 -7.56 3.11 -1.32
C ILE A 12 -6.16 3.27 -0.77
N TYR A 13 -5.39 2.19 -0.79
CA TYR A 13 -3.97 2.21 -0.50
C TYR A 13 -3.17 2.00 -1.78
N ALA A 14 -2.20 2.88 -2.02
CA ALA A 14 -1.20 2.69 -3.07
C ALA A 14 0.11 2.25 -2.42
N VAL A 15 0.61 1.08 -2.83
CA VAL A 15 1.83 0.46 -2.30
C VAL A 15 2.88 0.44 -3.40
N GLU A 16 3.96 1.20 -3.23
CA GLU A 16 5.09 1.24 -4.15
C GLU A 16 6.10 0.16 -3.78
N CYS A 17 6.37 -0.75 -4.73
CA CYS A 17 7.26 -1.89 -4.58
C CYS A 17 8.41 -1.80 -5.59
N SER A 18 9.65 -2.08 -5.18
CA SER A 18 10.82 -2.12 -6.06
C SER A 18 10.96 -3.44 -6.85
N GLN A 19 10.22 -4.48 -6.46
CA GLN A 19 10.22 -5.80 -7.11
C GLN A 19 8.83 -6.45 -7.07
N SER A 20 8.71 -7.63 -7.68
CA SER A 20 7.51 -8.47 -7.60
C SER A 20 7.27 -8.97 -6.18
N VAL A 21 6.02 -8.94 -5.73
CA VAL A 21 5.63 -9.31 -4.36
C VAL A 21 5.08 -10.74 -4.34
N PRO A 22 5.65 -11.68 -3.55
CA PRO A 22 5.12 -13.03 -3.43
C PRO A 22 3.79 -13.05 -2.66
N GLU A 23 2.96 -14.07 -2.90
CA GLU A 23 1.62 -14.18 -2.27
C GLU A 23 1.66 -14.19 -0.73
N THR A 24 2.73 -14.74 -0.14
CA THR A 24 2.95 -14.72 1.30
C THR A 24 3.07 -13.30 1.86
N ASP A 25 3.73 -12.42 1.11
CA ASP A 25 3.93 -11.03 1.53
C ASP A 25 2.72 -10.15 1.16
N LEU A 26 2.00 -10.47 0.07
CA LEU A 26 0.69 -9.87 -0.21
C LEU A 26 -0.31 -10.09 0.93
N THR A 27 -0.31 -11.28 1.55
CA THR A 27 -1.15 -11.57 2.71
C THR A 27 -0.78 -10.70 3.91
N LYS A 28 0.53 -10.51 4.17
CA LYS A 28 1.00 -9.64 5.28
C LYS A 28 0.66 -8.17 5.02
N ILE A 29 0.78 -7.70 3.78
CA ILE A 29 0.42 -6.34 3.39
C ILE A 29 -1.09 -6.15 3.55
N SER A 30 -1.91 -7.10 3.09
CA SER A 30 -3.37 -7.07 3.28
C SER A 30 -3.74 -6.99 4.76
N TRP A 31 -3.09 -7.80 5.62
CA TRP A 31 -3.27 -7.76 7.06
C TRP A 31 -2.93 -6.38 7.66
N LEU A 32 -1.77 -5.82 7.30
CA LEU A 32 -1.35 -4.49 7.77
C LEU A 32 -2.37 -3.40 7.40
N LEU A 33 -2.98 -3.52 6.22
CA LEU A 33 -3.96 -2.59 5.67
C LEU A 33 -5.41 -2.85 6.14
N GLY A 34 -5.59 -3.73 7.13
CA GLY A 34 -6.90 -4.04 7.72
C GLY A 34 -7.74 -4.97 6.85
N GLU A 35 -7.14 -6.08 6.40
CA GLU A 35 -7.75 -7.06 5.49
C GLU A 35 -8.18 -6.44 4.15
N ALA A 36 -7.39 -5.47 3.66
CA ALA A 36 -7.66 -4.80 2.40
C ALA A 36 -7.45 -5.75 1.21
N THR A 37 -8.32 -5.67 0.21
CA THR A 37 -8.28 -6.55 -0.96
C THR A 37 -7.38 -5.96 -2.05
N LEU A 38 -6.46 -6.77 -2.57
CA LEU A 38 -5.63 -6.39 -3.74
C LEU A 38 -6.50 -6.22 -4.99
N LEU A 39 -6.43 -5.04 -5.60
CA LEU A 39 -7.04 -4.75 -6.89
C LEU A 39 -6.07 -5.18 -7.99
N LYS A 40 -6.49 -6.12 -8.85
CA LYS A 40 -5.68 -6.60 -10.00
C LYS A 40 -5.80 -5.63 -11.19
N ILE A 41 -5.38 -4.39 -10.98
CA ILE A 41 -5.43 -3.30 -11.96
C ILE A 41 -4.10 -2.54 -11.97
N ASP A 42 -3.69 -2.07 -13.15
CA ASP A 42 -2.48 -1.25 -13.29
C ASP A 42 -2.77 0.25 -13.15
N VAL A 43 -3.99 0.67 -13.49
CA VAL A 43 -4.44 2.07 -13.46
C VAL A 43 -5.79 2.14 -12.75
N LEU A 44 -5.90 3.06 -11.79
CA LEU A 44 -7.13 3.34 -11.06
C LEU A 44 -7.68 4.72 -11.46
N GLU A 45 -8.68 4.74 -12.35
CA GLU A 45 -9.34 5.97 -12.80
C GLU A 45 -10.44 6.38 -11.81
N LYS A 46 -10.05 6.93 -10.65
CA LYS A 46 -10.99 7.38 -9.62
C LYS A 46 -10.53 8.71 -9.02
N THR A 47 -11.48 9.58 -8.68
CA THR A 47 -11.20 10.77 -7.88
C THR A 47 -11.01 10.35 -6.42
N LEU A 48 -9.81 10.57 -5.88
CA LEU A 48 -9.43 10.22 -4.52
C LEU A 48 -8.91 11.44 -3.77
N ILE A 49 -9.03 11.45 -2.44
CA ILE A 49 -8.57 12.56 -1.60
C ILE A 49 -7.46 12.05 -0.70
N GLY A 50 -6.25 12.54 -0.92
CA GLY A 50 -5.10 12.14 -0.11
C GLY A 50 -4.02 13.22 -0.04
N PRO A 51 -2.87 12.88 0.54
CA PRO A 51 -1.74 13.80 0.62
C PRO A 51 -1.22 14.15 -0.77
N ARG A 52 -0.51 15.28 -0.86
CA ARG A 52 0.15 15.70 -2.09
C ARG A 52 1.18 14.65 -2.50
N SER A 53 1.33 14.41 -3.80
CA SER A 53 2.30 13.44 -4.34
C SER A 53 3.73 13.66 -3.83
N SER A 54 4.11 14.91 -3.58
CA SER A 54 5.43 15.31 -3.06
C SER A 54 5.60 15.17 -1.54
N MET A 55 4.53 14.93 -0.78
CA MET A 55 4.57 14.76 0.68
C MET A 55 4.49 13.28 1.02
N VAL A 56 5.20 12.85 2.06
CA VAL A 56 5.04 11.52 2.67
C VAL A 56 4.29 11.72 3.99
N SER A 57 3.17 11.04 4.18
CA SER A 57 2.39 11.17 5.42
C SER A 57 3.11 10.47 6.60
N PRO A 58 2.92 10.93 7.86
CA PRO A 58 3.44 10.20 9.02
C PRO A 58 2.92 8.75 9.10
N TRP A 59 1.70 8.52 8.62
CA TRP A 59 1.13 7.19 8.51
C TRP A 59 1.92 6.31 7.51
N SER A 60 2.31 6.88 6.36
CA SER A 60 3.15 6.21 5.36
C SER A 60 4.46 5.72 5.97
N THR A 61 5.16 6.59 6.72
CA THR A 61 6.41 6.24 7.39
C THR A 61 6.21 5.04 8.33
N ASN A 62 5.20 5.09 9.20
CA ASN A 62 4.92 4.00 10.13
C ASN A 62 4.57 2.69 9.40
N ALA A 63 3.76 2.76 8.34
CA ALA A 63 3.34 1.57 7.60
C ALA A 63 4.53 0.88 6.91
N VAL A 64 5.43 1.66 6.29
CA VAL A 64 6.65 1.13 5.68
C VAL A 64 7.57 0.52 6.74
N GLU A 65 7.77 1.18 7.88
CA GLU A 65 8.60 0.66 8.97
C GLU A 65 8.07 -0.67 9.53
N ILE A 66 6.74 -0.83 9.64
CA ILE A 66 6.15 -2.11 10.08
C ILE A 66 6.47 -3.22 9.09
N LEU A 67 6.35 -2.98 7.77
CA LEU A 67 6.67 -4.00 6.76
C LEU A 67 8.17 -4.36 6.74
N GLN A 68 9.05 -3.36 6.91
CA GLN A 68 10.49 -3.60 7.05
C GLN A 68 10.80 -4.48 8.28
N ASN A 69 10.16 -4.18 9.43
CA ASN A 69 10.28 -5.02 10.62
C ASN A 69 9.74 -6.45 10.42
N MET A 70 8.85 -6.67 9.45
CA MET A 70 8.35 -7.99 9.02
C MET A 70 9.22 -8.67 7.93
N GLY A 71 10.36 -8.07 7.56
CA GLY A 71 11.29 -8.57 6.56
C GLY A 71 10.93 -8.24 5.11
N ILE A 72 10.07 -7.25 4.89
CA ILE A 72 9.60 -6.82 3.56
C ILE A 72 10.23 -5.45 3.24
N ASP A 73 11.52 -5.45 2.88
CA ASP A 73 12.33 -4.23 2.72
C ASP A 73 12.21 -3.56 1.35
N TYR A 74 11.44 -4.15 0.45
CA TYR A 74 11.30 -3.72 -0.94
C TYR A 74 10.06 -2.85 -1.18
N ILE A 75 9.41 -2.38 -0.10
CA ILE A 75 8.34 -1.38 -0.13
C ILE A 75 8.94 -0.02 0.18
N SER A 76 8.89 0.90 -0.78
CA SER A 76 9.43 2.26 -0.62
C SER A 76 8.43 3.22 -0.01
N ARG A 77 7.13 3.03 -0.30
CA ARG A 77 6.09 3.95 0.12
C ARG A 77 4.72 3.27 0.14
N ILE A 78 3.91 3.61 1.14
CA ILE A 78 2.48 3.26 1.20
C ILE A 78 1.70 4.53 1.47
N GLU A 79 0.65 4.80 0.71
CA GLU A 79 -0.18 5.98 0.94
C GLU A 79 -1.66 5.63 0.90
N MET A 80 -2.45 6.31 1.75
CA MET A 80 -3.90 6.15 1.86
C MET A 80 -4.62 7.34 1.20
N PHE A 81 -5.71 7.04 0.49
CA PHE A 81 -6.56 8.01 -0.22
C PHE A 81 -8.06 7.67 -0.12
#